data_AF-A0A545ASS0-F1
#
_entry.id   AF-A0A545ASS0-F1
#
_cell.length_a   1.000
_cell.length_b   1.000
_cell.length_c   1.000
_cell.angle_alpha   90.00
_cell.angle_beta   90.00
_cell.angle_gamma   90.00
#
_symmetry.space_group_name_H-M   'P 1'
#
loop_
_entity.id
_entity.type
_entity.pdbx_description
1 polymer ?
#
loop_
_entity_poly.entity_id
_entity_poly.type
_entity_poly.pdbx_seq_one_letter_code
_entity_poly.pdbx_strand_id
1 'polypeptide(L)'
;MPVEIAEVVVAHRRDYWAWVEQHAEEPNRGMLLRLRDHWHNMNARFFGGRLLEPYVTLTEPSRPATYGQCCYASSWGSRLEIRIRPSLLTGTHPRLSGPIAGRRLFVDDVLLHEMLHQEGAEVTGVDEPAYHGHGPHFATRANDIGAVLGLATVVARNRNGSDLPRAAQWPHNVRPADYYLGAYHPPAAEPRGEPCPHCNGTGRIPAEVSA
;
A
#
# COMPACT_ATOMS: atom_id res chain seq x y z
N MET A 1 3.63 17.60 -10.63
CA MET A 1 2.38 18.12 -11.25
C MET A 1 1.38 16.99 -11.23
N PRO A 2 0.14 17.22 -10.74
CA PRO A 2 -0.88 16.18 -10.73
C PRO A 2 -1.10 15.63 -12.14
N VAL A 3 -1.37 14.34 -12.25
CA VAL A 3 -1.68 13.72 -13.54
C VAL A 3 -3.08 14.19 -13.97
N GLU A 4 -3.15 14.93 -15.07
CA GLU A 4 -4.43 15.28 -15.67
C GLU A 4 -5.07 14.01 -16.27
N ILE A 5 -6.26 13.67 -15.78
CA ILE A 5 -7.03 12.51 -16.25
C ILE A 5 -8.17 13.03 -17.10
N ALA A 6 -8.12 12.74 -18.40
CA ALA A 6 -9.15 13.14 -19.35
C ALA A 6 -10.52 12.58 -18.97
N GLU A 7 -11.59 13.33 -19.26
CA GLU A 7 -12.97 12.95 -18.92
C GLU A 7 -13.36 11.58 -19.50
N VAL A 8 -12.92 11.26 -20.73
CA VAL A 8 -13.15 9.95 -21.36
C VAL A 8 -12.55 8.79 -20.56
N VAL A 9 -11.43 9.02 -19.87
CA VAL A 9 -10.81 8.01 -19.00
C VAL A 9 -11.66 7.83 -17.74
N VAL A 10 -12.16 8.91 -17.15
CA VAL A 10 -13.06 8.84 -15.99
C VAL A 10 -14.35 8.12 -16.34
N ALA A 11 -14.94 8.41 -17.50
CA ALA A 11 -16.12 7.71 -18.01
C ALA A 11 -15.85 6.21 -18.16
N HIS A 12 -14.72 5.82 -18.78
CA HIS A 12 -14.37 4.42 -18.95
C HIS A 12 -14.13 3.69 -17.61
N ARG A 13 -13.62 4.37 -16.57
CA ARG A 13 -13.50 3.77 -15.22
C ARG A 13 -14.87 3.47 -14.60
N ARG A 14 -15.88 4.32 -14.83
CA ARG A 14 -17.26 4.05 -14.41
C ARG A 14 -17.85 2.87 -15.18
N ASP A 15 -17.62 2.82 -16.49
CA ASP A 15 -18.07 1.71 -17.34
C ASP A 15 -17.43 0.38 -16.93
N TYR A 16 -16.15 0.41 -16.54
CA TYR A 16 -15.48 -0.77 -15.97
C TYR A 16 -16.21 -1.31 -14.75
N TRP A 17 -16.63 -0.45 -13.82
CA TRP A 17 -17.34 -0.91 -12.63
C TRP A 17 -18.76 -1.39 -12.92
N ALA A 18 -19.46 -0.77 -13.88
CA ALA A 18 -20.73 -1.29 -14.39
C ALA A 18 -20.56 -2.68 -15.04
N TRP A 19 -19.47 -2.87 -15.78
CA TRP A 19 -19.12 -4.16 -16.38
C TRP A 19 -18.81 -5.21 -15.31
N VAL A 20 -18.01 -4.88 -14.29
CA VAL A 20 -17.68 -5.81 -13.20
C VAL A 20 -18.95 -6.30 -12.52
N GLU A 21 -19.89 -5.40 -12.25
CA GLU A 21 -21.15 -5.71 -11.60
C GLU A 21 -22.02 -6.69 -12.41
N GLN A 22 -22.03 -6.56 -13.73
CA GLN A 22 -22.88 -7.35 -14.62
C GLN A 22 -22.22 -8.64 -15.11
N HIS A 23 -20.89 -8.64 -15.29
CA HIS A 23 -20.20 -9.62 -16.12
C HIS A 23 -18.98 -10.26 -15.47
N ALA A 24 -18.44 -9.76 -14.35
CA ALA A 24 -17.31 -10.42 -13.71
C ALA A 24 -17.70 -11.83 -13.23
N GLU A 25 -16.75 -12.77 -13.29
CA GLU A 25 -16.91 -14.13 -12.76
C GLU A 25 -17.28 -14.11 -11.27
N GLU A 26 -18.25 -14.94 -10.87
CA GLU A 26 -18.86 -14.93 -9.53
C GLU A 26 -17.85 -14.91 -8.36
N PRO A 27 -16.77 -15.74 -8.35
CA PRO A 27 -15.79 -15.72 -7.28
C PRO A 27 -15.07 -14.37 -7.12
N ASN A 28 -14.92 -13.62 -8.20
CA ASN A 28 -14.20 -12.35 -8.24
C ASN A 28 -15.13 -11.14 -8.13
N ARG A 29 -16.37 -11.24 -8.62
CA ARG A 29 -17.35 -10.14 -8.62
C ARG A 29 -17.58 -9.60 -7.21
N GLY A 30 -17.99 -10.46 -6.27
CA GLY A 30 -18.27 -10.03 -4.90
C GLY A 30 -17.05 -9.44 -4.18
N MET A 31 -15.85 -9.91 -4.54
CA MET A 31 -14.60 -9.38 -4.03
C MET A 31 -14.32 -7.97 -4.55
N LEU A 32 -14.39 -7.80 -5.88
CA LEU A 32 -14.12 -6.53 -6.55
C LEU A 32 -15.13 -5.45 -6.12
N LEU A 33 -16.41 -5.81 -6.01
CA LEU A 33 -17.45 -4.89 -5.52
C LEU A 33 -17.20 -4.49 -4.06
N ARG A 34 -16.79 -5.42 -3.18
CA ARG A 34 -16.38 -5.06 -1.81
C ARG A 34 -15.21 -4.07 -1.81
N LEU A 35 -14.19 -4.29 -2.65
CA LEU A 35 -13.04 -3.40 -2.75
C LEU A 35 -13.45 -2.01 -3.28
N ARG A 36 -14.36 -1.94 -4.25
CA ARG A 36 -14.96 -0.69 -4.73
C ARG A 36 -15.62 0.08 -3.58
N ASP A 37 -16.48 -0.60 -2.82
CA ASP A 37 -17.20 0.02 -1.70
C ASP A 37 -16.24 0.47 -0.60
N HIS A 38 -15.23 -0.35 -0.28
CA HIS A 38 -14.18 0.02 0.67
C HIS A 38 -13.40 1.25 0.19
N TRP A 39 -13.01 1.30 -1.09
CA TRP A 39 -12.34 2.45 -1.69
C TRP A 39 -13.17 3.72 -1.56
N HIS A 40 -14.48 3.69 -1.89
CA HIS A 40 -15.37 4.86 -1.75
C HIS A 40 -15.45 5.34 -0.31
N ASN A 41 -15.60 4.41 0.64
CA ASN A 41 -15.64 4.73 2.06
C ASN A 41 -14.33 5.39 2.54
N MET A 42 -13.18 4.87 2.12
CA MET A 42 -11.88 5.44 2.49
C MET A 42 -11.64 6.79 1.80
N ASN A 43 -12.02 6.93 0.52
CA ASN A 43 -11.90 8.18 -0.23
C ASN A 43 -12.69 9.30 0.45
N ALA A 44 -13.96 9.03 0.80
CA ALA A 44 -14.79 9.97 1.55
C ALA A 44 -14.18 10.31 2.92
N ARG A 45 -13.73 9.29 3.67
CA ARG A 45 -13.26 9.45 5.05
C ARG A 45 -11.91 10.16 5.18
N PHE A 46 -10.94 9.82 4.33
CA PHE A 46 -9.54 10.19 4.52
C PHE A 46 -8.98 11.11 3.43
N PHE A 47 -9.63 11.15 2.27
CA PHE A 47 -9.16 11.90 1.11
C PHE A 47 -10.13 13.02 0.69
N GLY A 48 -11.25 13.17 1.41
CA GLY A 48 -12.27 14.20 1.14
C GLY A 48 -13.00 14.00 -0.18
N GLY A 49 -13.09 12.78 -0.68
CA GLY A 49 -13.71 12.46 -1.97
C GLY A 49 -12.92 12.95 -3.19
N ARG A 50 -11.65 13.34 -3.01
CA ARG A 50 -10.83 13.93 -4.09
C ARG A 50 -10.22 12.93 -5.04
N LEU A 51 -10.11 11.66 -4.65
CA LEU A 51 -9.59 10.61 -5.54
C LEU A 51 -10.64 10.26 -6.59
N LEU A 52 -10.22 10.00 -7.82
CA LEU A 52 -11.09 9.53 -8.89
C LEU A 52 -11.19 8.01 -8.82
N GLU A 53 -12.38 7.44 -8.99
CA GLU A 53 -12.57 5.98 -8.92
C GLU A 53 -11.58 5.26 -9.85
N PRO A 54 -10.69 4.37 -9.36
CA PRO A 54 -9.65 3.72 -10.16
C PRO A 54 -10.15 2.41 -10.76
N TYR A 55 -9.37 1.82 -11.68
CA TYR A 55 -9.50 0.37 -11.91
C TYR A 55 -8.85 -0.37 -10.74
N VAL A 56 -9.56 -1.30 -10.14
CA VAL A 56 -9.00 -2.20 -9.12
C VAL A 56 -9.03 -3.62 -9.66
N THR A 57 -7.88 -4.24 -9.87
CA THR A 57 -7.78 -5.56 -10.48
C THR A 57 -7.20 -6.60 -9.53
N LEU A 58 -7.62 -7.85 -9.69
CA LEU A 58 -7.00 -9.00 -9.04
C LEU A 58 -5.91 -9.53 -9.97
N THR A 59 -4.72 -8.95 -9.90
CA THR A 59 -3.60 -9.24 -10.80
C THR A 59 -2.29 -9.18 -10.03
N GLU A 60 -1.33 -9.99 -10.45
CA GLU A 60 -0.02 -10.05 -9.82
C GLU A 60 0.72 -8.71 -9.95
N PRO A 61 1.21 -8.13 -8.83
CA PRO A 61 2.12 -7.00 -8.86
C PRO A 61 3.46 -7.33 -9.53
N SER A 62 4.20 -6.29 -9.90
CA SER A 62 5.48 -6.41 -10.61
C SER A 62 6.59 -7.19 -9.85
N ARG A 63 6.45 -7.41 -8.54
CA ARG A 63 7.40 -8.16 -7.72
C ARG A 63 6.69 -9.17 -6.83
N PRO A 64 7.23 -10.40 -6.66
CA PRO A 64 6.61 -11.45 -5.83
C PRO A 64 6.32 -11.05 -4.37
N ALA A 65 7.15 -10.18 -3.79
CA ALA A 65 7.00 -9.75 -2.40
C ALA A 65 5.97 -8.62 -2.20
N THR A 66 5.46 -8.03 -3.29
CA THR A 66 4.54 -6.89 -3.25
C THR A 66 3.10 -7.37 -3.12
N TYR A 67 2.34 -6.80 -2.17
CA TYR A 67 0.95 -7.17 -1.89
C TYR A 67 -0.06 -6.46 -2.81
N GLY A 68 0.18 -5.17 -3.08
CA GLY A 68 -0.61 -4.35 -3.99
C GLY A 68 0.29 -3.39 -4.76
N GLN A 69 -0.23 -2.81 -5.83
CA GLN A 69 0.53 -1.85 -6.62
C GLN A 69 -0.39 -0.84 -7.32
N CYS A 70 -0.20 0.44 -7.03
CA CYS A 70 -0.71 1.54 -7.82
C CYS A 70 0.19 1.78 -9.05
N CYS A 71 -0.34 1.50 -10.24
CA CYS A 71 0.33 1.67 -11.53
C CYS A 71 -0.23 2.89 -12.27
N TYR A 72 0.59 3.91 -12.55
CA TYR A 72 0.14 5.12 -13.28
C TYR A 72 -0.30 4.84 -14.72
N ALA A 73 0.20 3.76 -15.32
CA ALA A 73 -0.29 3.17 -16.55
C ALA A 73 -0.84 1.77 -16.26
N SER A 74 -2.09 1.52 -16.63
CA SER A 74 -2.72 0.21 -16.45
C SER A 74 -2.10 -0.83 -17.38
N SER A 75 -2.32 -2.12 -17.07
CA SER A 75 -1.86 -3.24 -17.90
C SER A 75 -2.43 -3.24 -19.33
N TRP A 76 -3.50 -2.47 -19.60
CA TRP A 76 -4.12 -2.33 -20.93
C TRP A 76 -4.01 -0.89 -21.49
N GLY A 77 -3.12 -0.05 -20.95
CA GLY A 77 -2.80 1.26 -21.53
C GLY A 77 -3.68 2.44 -21.10
N SER A 78 -4.58 2.25 -20.14
CA SER A 78 -5.32 3.35 -19.51
C SER A 78 -4.49 4.04 -18.42
N ARG A 79 -4.99 5.14 -17.84
CA ARG A 79 -4.38 5.80 -16.67
C ARG A 79 -4.89 5.21 -15.36
N LEU A 80 -3.95 4.94 -14.46
CA LEU A 80 -4.10 4.51 -13.07
C LEU A 80 -4.86 3.19 -12.84
N GLU A 81 -4.16 2.17 -12.38
CA GLU A 81 -4.69 0.87 -11.98
C GLU A 81 -4.14 0.51 -10.59
N ILE A 82 -4.99 0.07 -9.67
CA ILE A 82 -4.56 -0.53 -8.41
C ILE A 82 -4.68 -2.04 -8.56
N ARG A 83 -3.54 -2.74 -8.53
CA ARG A 83 -3.48 -4.20 -8.55
C ARG A 83 -3.44 -4.73 -7.13
N ILE A 84 -4.28 -5.72 -6.84
CA ILE A 84 -4.26 -6.47 -5.60
C ILE A 84 -3.87 -7.91 -5.91
N ARG A 85 -2.85 -8.43 -5.21
CA ARG A 85 -2.37 -9.80 -5.40
C ARG A 85 -3.47 -10.83 -5.08
N PRO A 86 -3.88 -11.69 -6.03
CA PRO A 86 -4.96 -12.66 -5.80
C PRO A 86 -4.68 -13.66 -4.68
N SER A 87 -3.42 -14.05 -4.49
CA SER A 87 -3.05 -15.04 -3.47
C SER A 87 -3.31 -14.59 -2.03
N LEU A 88 -3.48 -13.28 -1.79
CA LEU A 88 -3.94 -12.76 -0.50
C LEU A 88 -5.39 -13.21 -0.20
N LEU A 89 -6.23 -13.24 -1.23
CA LEU A 89 -7.65 -13.56 -1.16
C LEU A 89 -7.94 -15.05 -1.16
N THR A 90 -7.05 -15.87 -1.71
CA THR A 90 -7.12 -17.32 -1.63
C THR A 90 -6.41 -17.86 -0.38
N GLY A 91 -5.48 -17.09 0.20
CA GLY A 91 -4.71 -17.49 1.38
C GLY A 91 -3.53 -18.39 1.01
N THR A 92 -3.12 -18.35 -0.26
CA THR A 92 -1.95 -19.08 -0.76
C THR A 92 -0.68 -18.24 -0.75
N HIS A 93 -0.77 -16.97 -0.34
CA HIS A 93 0.41 -16.13 -0.15
C HIS A 93 1.18 -16.57 1.11
N PRO A 94 2.52 -16.73 1.07
CA PRO A 94 3.30 -17.27 2.20
C PRO A 94 3.14 -16.52 3.54
N ARG A 95 2.80 -15.22 3.47
CA ARG A 95 2.61 -14.35 4.64
C ARG A 95 1.15 -14.15 5.03
N LEU A 96 0.20 -14.75 4.32
CA LEU A 96 -1.21 -14.53 4.57
C LEU A 96 -2.00 -15.82 4.40
N SER A 97 -2.39 -16.41 5.53
CA SER A 97 -3.20 -17.64 5.61
C SER A 97 -4.31 -17.46 6.66
N GLY A 98 -4.98 -18.53 7.11
CA GLY A 98 -5.97 -18.41 8.18
C GLY A 98 -7.32 -17.78 7.78
N PRO A 99 -8.08 -17.23 8.76
CA PRO A 99 -9.48 -16.85 8.58
C PRO A 99 -9.72 -15.84 7.45
N ILE A 100 -10.75 -16.08 6.63
CA ILE A 100 -11.08 -15.18 5.50
C ILE A 100 -11.35 -13.74 5.95
N ALA A 101 -11.95 -13.54 7.12
CA ALA A 101 -12.20 -12.21 7.67
C ALA A 101 -10.89 -11.45 7.94
N GLY A 102 -9.89 -12.10 8.53
CA GLY A 102 -8.57 -11.51 8.75
C GLY A 102 -7.83 -11.17 7.45
N ARG A 103 -7.94 -12.06 6.45
CA ARG A 103 -7.36 -11.81 5.12
C ARG A 103 -8.03 -10.65 4.40
N ARG A 104 -9.33 -10.46 4.58
CA ARG A 104 -10.06 -9.30 4.05
C ARG A 104 -9.59 -7.99 4.70
N LEU A 105 -9.47 -7.96 6.03
CA LEU A 105 -8.92 -6.80 6.75
C LEU A 105 -7.51 -6.43 6.26
N PHE A 106 -6.67 -7.44 5.99
CA PHE A 106 -5.33 -7.21 5.44
C PHE A 106 -5.38 -6.61 4.03
N VAL A 107 -6.25 -7.14 3.16
CA VAL A 107 -6.39 -6.63 1.78
C VAL A 107 -6.99 -5.23 1.75
N ASP A 108 -7.92 -4.92 2.65
CA ASP A 108 -8.48 -3.59 2.81
C ASP A 108 -7.36 -2.58 3.20
N ASP A 109 -6.45 -2.97 4.08
CA ASP A 109 -5.26 -2.18 4.43
C ASP A 109 -4.24 -2.05 3.28
N VAL A 110 -4.07 -3.09 2.46
CA VAL A 110 -3.27 -3.01 1.21
C VAL A 110 -3.91 -2.00 0.26
N LEU A 111 -5.23 -2.02 0.09
CA LEU A 111 -5.92 -1.05 -0.76
C LEU A 111 -5.74 0.37 -0.24
N LEU A 112 -5.87 0.59 1.08
CA LEU A 112 -5.63 1.89 1.69
C LEU A 112 -4.19 2.39 1.49
N HIS A 113 -3.21 1.49 1.54
CA HIS A 113 -1.81 1.81 1.18
C HIS A 113 -1.70 2.30 -0.26
N GLU A 114 -2.31 1.59 -1.22
CA GLU A 114 -2.25 1.97 -2.63
C GLU A 114 -3.03 3.27 -2.92
N MET A 115 -4.06 3.59 -2.14
CA MET A 115 -4.77 4.87 -2.22
C MET A 115 -3.90 6.07 -1.84
N LEU A 116 -2.89 5.91 -0.98
CA LEU A 116 -1.91 6.97 -0.71
C LEU A 116 -1.03 7.26 -1.94
N HIS A 117 -0.63 6.23 -2.68
CA HIS A 117 0.06 6.42 -3.98
C HIS A 117 -0.86 7.08 -5.01
N GLN A 118 -2.14 6.69 -5.03
CA GLN A 118 -3.14 7.35 -5.88
C GLN A 118 -3.28 8.85 -5.54
N GLU A 119 -3.34 9.22 -4.26
CA GLU A 119 -3.37 10.63 -3.83
C GLU A 119 -2.14 11.40 -4.34
N GLY A 120 -0.96 10.79 -4.21
CA GLY A 120 0.29 11.34 -4.75
C GLY A 120 0.20 11.65 -6.25
N ALA A 121 -0.39 10.73 -7.02
CA ALA A 121 -0.51 10.84 -8.47
C ALA A 121 -1.59 11.84 -8.92
N GLU A 122 -2.78 11.75 -8.34
CA GLU A 122 -3.98 12.47 -8.83
C GLU A 122 -4.15 13.84 -8.18
N VAL A 123 -3.71 14.02 -6.93
CA VAL A 123 -4.06 15.22 -6.15
C VAL A 123 -2.85 16.11 -5.93
N THR A 124 -1.77 15.56 -5.39
CA THR A 124 -0.62 16.38 -4.98
C THR A 124 0.40 16.54 -6.10
N GLY A 125 0.47 15.56 -7.00
CA GLY A 125 1.47 15.50 -8.05
C GLY A 125 2.89 15.39 -7.52
N VAL A 126 3.04 14.91 -6.28
CA VAL A 126 4.31 14.69 -5.59
C VAL A 126 4.73 13.26 -5.90
N ASP A 127 5.83 13.13 -6.64
CA ASP A 127 6.51 11.86 -6.87
C ASP A 127 7.76 11.77 -5.99
N GLU A 128 7.99 10.61 -5.39
CA GLU A 128 9.08 10.36 -4.45
C GLU A 128 9.96 9.16 -4.91
N PRO A 129 10.57 9.24 -6.11
CA PRO A 129 11.24 8.10 -6.74
C PRO A 129 12.44 7.59 -5.93
N ALA A 130 13.15 8.50 -5.25
CA ALA A 130 14.26 8.16 -4.36
C ALA A 130 13.85 7.29 -3.15
N TYR A 131 12.54 7.22 -2.87
CA TYR A 131 11.96 6.43 -1.79
C TYR A 131 11.02 5.34 -2.32
N HIS A 132 11.05 5.06 -3.63
CA HIS A 132 10.14 4.12 -4.28
C HIS A 132 8.65 4.43 -4.02
N GLY A 133 8.31 5.72 -3.89
CA GLY A 133 6.95 6.18 -3.58
C GLY A 133 6.63 6.29 -2.08
N HIS A 134 7.53 5.91 -1.18
CA HIS A 134 7.30 5.94 0.27
C HIS A 134 8.12 7.02 0.99
N GLY A 135 8.20 8.20 0.40
CA GLY A 135 9.01 9.31 0.92
C GLY A 135 8.32 10.08 2.04
N PRO A 136 8.89 11.24 2.44
CA PRO A 136 8.31 12.10 3.47
C PRO A 136 6.84 12.44 3.28
N HIS A 137 6.40 12.71 2.04
CA HIS A 137 5.00 13.05 1.77
C HIS A 137 4.08 11.86 2.07
N PHE A 138 4.42 10.67 1.55
CA PHE A 138 3.70 9.44 1.87
C PHE A 138 3.64 9.19 3.39
N ALA A 139 4.79 9.30 4.08
CA ALA A 139 4.86 9.05 5.52
C ALA A 139 4.01 10.04 6.33
N THR A 140 4.00 11.33 5.95
CA THR A 140 3.12 12.32 6.58
C THR A 140 1.66 11.94 6.41
N ARG A 141 1.22 11.61 5.19
CA ARG A 141 -0.18 11.20 4.93
C ARG A 141 -0.57 9.91 5.63
N ALA A 142 0.32 8.92 5.65
CA ALA A 142 0.14 7.68 6.41
C ALA A 142 -0.02 7.97 7.92
N ASN A 143 0.73 8.92 8.48
CA ASN A 143 0.63 9.32 9.88
C ASN A 143 -0.64 10.11 10.18
N ASP A 144 -1.09 10.99 9.29
CA ASP A 144 -2.36 11.71 9.44
C ASP A 144 -3.54 10.72 9.55
N ILE A 145 -3.61 9.76 8.62
CA ILE A 145 -4.63 8.71 8.64
C ILE A 145 -4.42 7.78 9.84
N GLY A 146 -3.17 7.42 10.12
CA GLY A 146 -2.77 6.60 11.26
C GLY A 146 -3.24 7.17 12.59
N ALA A 147 -3.13 8.47 12.81
CA ALA A 147 -3.61 9.14 14.01
C ALA A 147 -5.12 8.97 14.20
N VAL A 148 -5.91 9.10 13.12
CA VAL A 148 -7.38 8.87 13.14
C VAL A 148 -7.71 7.40 13.41
N LEU A 149 -6.85 6.48 12.99
CA LEU A 149 -7.00 5.04 13.21
C LEU A 149 -6.39 4.55 14.54
N GLY A 150 -5.74 5.42 15.31
CA GLY A 150 -5.03 5.06 16.54
C GLY A 150 -3.76 4.23 16.31
N LEU A 151 -3.10 4.39 15.17
CA LEU A 151 -1.89 3.66 14.78
C LEU A 151 -0.62 4.41 15.16
N ALA A 152 0.45 3.65 15.40
CA ALA A 152 1.77 4.21 15.68
C ALA A 152 2.35 4.94 14.46
N THR A 153 3.17 5.97 14.73
CA THR A 153 3.86 6.77 13.72
C THR A 153 4.87 5.94 12.92
N VAL A 154 4.90 6.16 11.60
CA VAL A 154 5.88 5.62 10.67
C VAL A 154 6.83 6.71 10.14
N VAL A 155 8.00 6.29 9.66
CA VAL A 155 8.99 7.16 9.01
C VAL A 155 9.27 6.73 7.58
N ALA A 156 9.58 7.68 6.70
CA ALA A 156 9.98 7.39 5.32
C ALA A 156 11.28 6.57 5.26
N ARG A 157 12.24 6.87 6.16
CA ARG A 157 13.50 6.16 6.29
C ARG A 157 14.04 6.28 7.71
N ASN A 158 14.59 5.18 8.23
CA ASN A 158 15.30 5.19 9.52
C ASN A 158 16.59 6.01 9.34
N ARG A 159 16.68 7.16 10.02
CA ARG A 159 17.93 7.92 10.19
C ARG A 159 18.50 7.61 11.58
N ASN A 160 19.81 7.53 11.68
CA ASN A 160 20.55 7.42 12.95
C ASN A 160 20.07 6.29 13.89
N GLY A 161 19.71 5.12 13.32
CA GLY A 161 19.31 3.97 14.14
C GLY A 161 17.92 4.06 14.79
N SER A 162 17.05 4.96 14.33
CA SER A 162 15.64 5.00 14.79
C SER A 162 14.96 3.63 14.65
N ASP A 163 14.31 3.18 15.73
CA ASP A 163 13.52 1.95 15.78
C ASP A 163 12.08 2.13 15.25
N LEU A 164 11.73 3.34 14.80
CA LEU A 164 10.41 3.59 14.23
C LEU A 164 10.15 2.74 12.97
N PRO A 165 8.91 2.24 12.79
CA PRO A 165 8.50 1.46 11.63
C PRO A 165 8.55 2.29 10.35
N ARG A 166 8.88 1.63 9.22
CA ARG A 166 8.94 2.28 7.90
C ARG A 166 7.56 2.41 7.27
N ALA A 167 7.32 3.55 6.61
CA ALA A 167 6.06 3.82 5.92
C ALA A 167 5.80 2.86 4.74
N ALA A 168 6.84 2.28 4.14
CA ALA A 168 6.74 1.31 3.06
C ALA A 168 5.97 0.01 3.41
N GLN A 169 5.68 -0.22 4.69
CA GLN A 169 4.89 -1.36 5.17
C GLN A 169 3.66 -0.91 5.97
N TRP A 170 3.32 0.38 5.94
CA TRP A 170 2.11 0.89 6.59
C TRP A 170 0.86 0.43 5.81
N PRO A 171 -0.29 0.16 6.45
CA PRO A 171 -0.51 0.19 7.90
C PRO A 171 -0.16 -1.14 8.59
N HIS A 172 0.09 -2.23 7.85
CA HIS A 172 0.16 -3.57 8.42
C HIS A 172 1.33 -3.82 9.38
N ASN A 173 2.39 -3.01 9.32
CA ASN A 173 3.48 -3.07 10.29
C ASN A 173 3.22 -2.30 11.60
N VAL A 174 2.11 -1.56 11.69
CA VAL A 174 1.71 -0.80 12.89
C VAL A 174 0.30 -1.12 13.38
N ARG A 175 -0.39 -2.08 12.76
CA ARG A 175 -1.63 -2.65 13.30
C ARG A 175 -1.33 -3.46 14.57
N PRO A 176 -2.28 -3.52 15.53
CA PRO A 176 -2.25 -4.49 16.62
C PRO A 176 -2.10 -5.92 16.09
N ALA A 177 -1.37 -6.77 16.82
CA ALA A 177 -1.05 -8.13 16.38
C ALA A 177 -2.29 -9.01 16.11
N ASP A 178 -3.37 -8.75 16.84
CA ASP A 178 -4.65 -9.46 16.73
C ASP A 178 -5.61 -8.87 15.69
N TYR A 179 -5.30 -7.69 15.13
CA TYR A 179 -6.19 -6.99 14.18
C TYR A 179 -6.56 -7.85 12.97
N TYR A 180 -5.60 -8.60 12.42
CA TYR A 180 -5.83 -9.50 11.29
C TYR A 180 -6.31 -10.90 11.70
N LEU A 181 -6.75 -11.11 12.94
CA LEU A 181 -7.35 -12.36 13.40
C LEU A 181 -6.45 -13.59 13.17
N GLY A 182 -5.13 -13.43 13.32
CA GLY A 182 -4.14 -14.47 13.08
C GLY A 182 -3.89 -14.82 11.61
N ALA A 183 -4.44 -14.06 10.66
CA ALA A 183 -4.27 -14.33 9.24
C ALA A 183 -2.91 -13.90 8.69
N TYR A 184 -2.34 -12.81 9.22
CA TYR A 184 -1.09 -12.23 8.74
C TYR A 184 0.11 -12.73 9.54
N HIS A 185 1.12 -13.20 8.81
CA HIS A 185 2.39 -13.70 9.34
C HIS A 185 3.49 -12.72 8.91
N PRO A 186 3.84 -11.73 9.75
CA PRO A 186 4.88 -10.79 9.41
C PRO A 186 6.21 -11.53 9.18
N PRO A 187 7.08 -11.04 8.28
CA PRO A 187 8.41 -11.62 8.15
C PRO A 187 9.10 -11.63 9.52
N ALA A 188 9.81 -12.73 9.81
CA ALA A 188 10.69 -12.75 10.97
C ALA A 188 11.58 -11.50 10.92
N ALA A 189 11.78 -10.85 12.06
CA ALA A 189 12.76 -9.79 12.14
C ALA A 189 14.08 -10.37 11.64
N GLU A 190 14.64 -9.80 10.56
CA GLU A 190 15.99 -10.19 10.18
C GLU A 190 16.86 -9.94 11.42
N PRO A 191 17.66 -10.93 11.84
CA PRO A 191 18.61 -10.68 12.91
C PRO A 191 19.39 -9.44 12.50
N ARG A 192 19.44 -8.42 13.39
CA ARG A 192 20.37 -7.31 13.19
C ARG A 192 21.73 -8.00 13.06
N GLY A 193 22.28 -8.05 11.85
CA GLY A 193 23.58 -8.66 11.63
C GLY A 193 24.57 -8.08 12.64
N GLU A 194 25.62 -8.83 12.96
CA GLU A 194 26.67 -8.31 13.84
C GLU A 194 27.01 -6.88 13.41
N PRO A 195 27.02 -5.92 14.37
CA PRO A 195 27.24 -4.53 14.04
C PRO A 195 28.54 -4.45 13.23
N CYS A 196 28.46 -3.87 12.03
CA CYS A 196 29.58 -3.81 11.09
C CYS A 196 30.84 -3.36 11.86
N PRO A 197 31.92 -4.16 11.90
CA PRO A 197 33.06 -3.92 12.80
C PRO A 197 33.76 -2.59 12.51
N HIS A 198 33.53 -2.01 11.34
CA HIS A 198 34.09 -0.73 10.93
C HIS A 198 33.30 0.50 11.40
N CYS A 199 31.99 0.35 11.66
CA CYS A 199 31.14 1.48 12.06
C CYS A 199 30.26 1.19 13.28
N ASN A 200 30.37 0.00 13.88
CA ASN A 200 29.54 -0.49 14.96
C ASN A 200 28.03 -0.33 14.70
N GLY A 201 27.62 -0.53 13.44
CA GLY A 201 26.23 -0.34 13.00
C GLY A 201 25.77 1.12 12.80
N THR A 202 26.64 2.11 13.00
CA THR A 202 26.29 3.54 12.84
C THR A 202 26.34 4.03 11.38
N GLY A 203 26.99 3.27 10.49
CA GLY A 203 27.23 3.68 9.11
C GLY A 203 28.29 4.79 8.96
N ARG A 204 29.01 5.13 10.04
CA ARG A 204 30.14 6.08 10.04
C ARG A 204 31.39 5.38 10.55
N ILE A 205 32.49 5.48 9.81
CA ILE A 205 33.81 5.06 10.31
C ILE A 205 34.21 6.07 11.40
N PRO A 206 34.54 5.64 12.63
CA PRO A 206 35.03 6.54 13.66
C PRO A 206 36.25 7.31 13.15
N ALA A 207 36.29 8.63 13.38
CA ALA A 207 37.36 9.51 12.88
C ALA A 207 38.77 9.12 13.39
N GLU A 208 38.84 8.25 14.39
CA GLU A 208 40.08 7.85 15.06
C GLU A 208 40.85 6.71 14.35
N VAL A 209 40.32 6.14 13.26
CA VAL A 209 40.98 5.02 12.52
C VAL A 209 41.69 5.49 11.24
N SER A 210 41.96 6.80 11.10
CA SER A 210 42.63 7.37 9.90
C SER A 210 44.10 7.78 10.14
N ALA A 211 44.78 7.17 11.12
CA ALA A 211 46.20 7.36 11.39
C ALA A 211 47.03 6.18 10.88
#